data_AF-A0A940VQJ1-F1
#
_entry.id   AF-A0A940VQJ1-F1
#
_cell.length_a   1.000
_cell.length_b   1.000
_cell.length_c   1.000
_cell.angle_alpha   90.00
_cell.angle_beta   90.00
_cell.angle_gamma   90.00
#
_symmetry.space_group_name_H-M   'P 1'
#
loop_
_entity.id
_entity.type
_entity.pdbx_description
1 polymer ?
#
loop_
_entity_poly.entity_id
_entity_poly.type
_entity_poly.pdbx_seq_one_letter_code
_entity_poly.pdbx_strand_id
1 'polypeptide(L)' 'NGVLEAFLALIERHQAQAKVQMAGNFCQGRCTEGVVVQIDDLILTHVSKDQVHEIFLKYVLNGEHT' A
#
# COMPACT_ATOMS: atom_id res chain seq x y z
N ASN A 1 8.45 11.79 -3.29
CA ASN A 1 8.65 10.99 -2.06
C ASN A 1 7.37 10.87 -1.25
N GLY A 2 6.27 10.40 -1.86
CA GLY A 2 4.99 10.13 -1.21
C GLY A 2 4.81 8.65 -0.83
N VAL A 3 3.57 8.27 -0.52
CA VAL A 3 3.17 6.91 -0.13
C VAL A 3 3.48 5.90 -1.25
N LEU A 4 3.18 6.25 -2.50
CA LEU A 4 3.42 5.41 -3.66
C LEU A 4 4.91 5.02 -3.78
N GLU A 5 5.80 6.00 -3.75
CA GLU A 5 7.24 5.76 -3.89
C GLU A 5 7.81 4.96 -2.72
N ALA A 6 7.24 5.11 -1.51
CA ALA A 6 7.63 4.30 -0.35
C ALA A 6 7.25 2.82 -0.54
N PHE A 7 6.07 2.52 -1.09
CA PHE A 7 5.70 1.13 -1.41
C PHE A 7 6.58 0.56 -2.53
N LEU A 8 6.84 1.32 -3.59
CA LEU A 8 7.70 0.88 -4.69
C LEU A 8 9.11 0.51 -4.21
N ALA A 9 9.70 1.33 -3.33
CA ALA A 9 11.01 1.06 -2.74
C ALA A 9 11.04 -0.25 -1.92
N LEU A 10 9.96 -0.56 -1.18
CA LEU A 10 9.87 -1.79 -0.41
C LEU A 10 9.66 -3.02 -1.31
N ILE A 11 8.82 -2.91 -2.34
CA ILE A 11 8.62 -3.98 -3.33
C ILE A 11 9.96 -4.33 -3.98
N GLU A 12 10.74 -3.33 -4.38
CA GLU A 12 12.07 -3.53 -4.96
C GLU A 12 13.03 -4.18 -3.97
N ARG A 13 13.13 -3.63 -2.74
CA ARG A 13 14.03 -4.13 -1.68
C ARG A 13 13.74 -5.58 -1.30
N HIS A 14 12.48 -5.99 -1.31
CA HIS A 14 12.06 -7.35 -0.93
C HIS A 14 11.90 -8.30 -2.12
N GLN A 15 12.23 -7.85 -3.34
CA GLN A 15 12.02 -8.62 -4.58
C GLN A 15 10.59 -9.17 -4.73
N ALA A 16 9.60 -8.38 -4.28
CA ALA A 16 8.19 -8.78 -4.23
C ALA A 16 7.42 -8.49 -5.53
N GLN A 17 8.09 -8.03 -6.60
CA GLN A 17 7.47 -7.63 -7.87
C GLN A 17 6.63 -8.76 -8.50
N ALA A 18 7.03 -10.02 -8.30
CA ALA A 18 6.30 -11.17 -8.84
C ALA A 18 4.96 -11.45 -8.12
N LYS A 19 4.74 -10.86 -6.94
CA LYS A 19 3.56 -11.08 -6.10
C LYS A 19 2.66 -9.86 -5.94
N VAL A 20 3.15 -8.67 -6.32
CA VAL A 20 2.44 -7.41 -6.11
C VAL A 20 2.09 -6.77 -7.45
N GLN A 21 0.80 -6.64 -7.73
CA GLN A 21 0.30 -5.82 -8.82
C GLN A 21 -0.17 -4.48 -8.28
N MET A 22 0.52 -3.40 -8.65
CA MET A 22 0.18 -2.05 -8.21
C MET A 22 -0.53 -1.30 -9.33
N ALA A 23 -1.73 -0.78 -9.05
CA ALA A 23 -2.47 0.08 -9.95
C ALA A 23 -2.72 1.44 -9.29
N GLY A 24 -2.37 2.51 -9.99
CA GLY A 24 -2.74 3.87 -9.58
C GLY A 24 -4.12 4.21 -10.14
N ASN A 25 -5.11 4.39 -9.27
CA ASN A 25 -6.43 4.88 -9.67
C ASN A 25 -6.56 6.35 -9.31
N PHE A 26 -6.90 7.19 -10.29
CA PHE A 26 -7.20 8.60 -10.02
C PHE A 26 -8.59 8.72 -9.40
N CYS A 27 -8.65 9.14 -8.13
CA CYS A 27 -9.83 9.32 -7.29
C CYS A 27 -10.70 8.06 -7.08
N GLN A 28 -10.61 7.46 -5.88
CA GLN A 28 -11.45 6.32 -5.47
C GLN A 28 -12.80 6.72 -4.84
N GLY A 29 -13.29 7.96 -5.09
CA GLY A 29 -14.53 8.48 -4.49
C GLY A 29 -14.44 8.76 -2.98
N ARG A 30 -13.25 8.67 -2.39
CA ARG A 30 -12.95 8.85 -0.96
C ARG A 30 -12.03 10.05 -0.72
N CYS A 31 -12.32 11.17 -1.37
CA CYS A 31 -11.43 12.34 -1.41
C CYS A 31 -11.10 12.94 -0.04
N THR A 32 -11.96 12.76 0.96
CA THR A 32 -11.79 13.28 2.32
C THR A 32 -11.02 12.33 3.24
N GLU A 33 -10.72 11.11 2.78
CA GLU A 33 -10.14 10.05 3.61
C GLU A 33 -8.64 9.88 3.36
N GLY A 34 -7.99 10.91 2.81
CA GLY A 34 -6.55 10.92 2.53
C GLY A 34 -6.12 9.92 1.45
N VAL A 35 -4.88 9.44 1.54
CA VAL A 35 -4.39 8.41 0.62
C VAL A 35 -5.04 7.09 0.98
N VAL A 36 -5.79 6.53 0.03
CA VAL A 36 -6.44 5.23 0.16
C VAL A 36 -5.56 4.19 -0.52
N VAL A 37 -5.22 3.14 0.23
CA VAL A 37 -4.45 2.00 -0.26
C VAL A 37 -5.33 0.77 -0.12
N GLN A 38 -5.55 0.07 -1.22
CA GLN A 38 -6.23 -1.22 -1.23
C GLN A 38 -5.18 -2.33 -1.36
N ILE A 39 -5.23 -3.30 -0.45
CA ILE A 39 -4.40 -4.51 -0.49
C ILE A 39 -5.37 -5.68 -0.47
N ASP A 40 -5.44 -6.42 -1.57
CA ASP A 40 -6.48 -7.43 -1.82
C ASP A 40 -7.89 -6.84 -1.59
N ASP A 41 -8.64 -7.36 -0.62
CA ASP A 41 -9.98 -6.89 -0.26
C ASP A 41 -9.98 -5.83 0.86
N LEU A 42 -8.81 -5.52 1.45
CA LEU A 42 -8.68 -4.58 2.56
C LEU A 42 -8.48 -3.14 2.05
N ILE A 43 -9.32 -2.22 2.51
CA ILE A 43 -9.22 -0.79 2.24
C ILE A 43 -8.63 -0.08 3.46
N LEU A 44 -7.42 0.47 3.31
CA LEU A 44 -6.75 1.32 4.29
C LEU A 44 -6.90 2.78 3.87
N THR A 45 -7.37 3.62 4.79
CA THR A 45 -7.55 5.06 4.57
C THR A 45 -6.59 5.86 5.43
N HIS A 46 -6.41 7.14 5.10
CA HIS A 46 -5.52 8.06 5.80
C HIS A 46 -4.07 7.57 5.89
N VAL A 47 -3.64 6.76 4.92
CA VAL A 47 -2.31 6.17 4.92
C VAL A 47 -1.27 7.28 4.77
N SER A 48 -0.38 7.39 5.75
CA SER A 48 0.77 8.26 5.69
C SER A 48 2.02 7.49 5.26
N LYS A 49 3.05 8.21 4.82
CA LYS A 49 4.32 7.61 4.43
C LYS A 49 4.96 6.79 5.56
N ASP A 50 4.83 7.25 6.80
CA ASP A 50 5.48 6.62 7.95
C ASP A 50 4.87 5.24 8.28
N GLN A 51 3.61 5.02 7.90
CA GLN A 51 2.89 3.76 8.09
C GLN A 51 3.19 2.71 7.01
N VAL A 52 3.74 3.13 5.86
CA VAL A 52 3.93 2.25 4.69
C VAL A 52 4.77 1.02 5.03
N HIS A 53 5.82 1.19 5.83
CA HIS A 53 6.69 0.08 6.21
C HIS A 53 5.94 -0.98 7.02
N GLU A 54 5.20 -0.56 8.04
CA GLU A 54 4.42 -1.49 8.87
C GLU A 54 3.31 -2.18 8.06
N ILE A 55 2.56 -1.41 7.26
CA ILE A 55 1.51 -1.93 6.38
C ILE A 55 2.07 -2.99 5.41
N PHE A 56 3.24 -2.71 4.81
CA PHE A 56 3.87 -3.64 3.88
C PHE A 56 4.27 -4.96 4.54
N LEU A 57 4.94 -4.89 5.70
CA LEU A 57 5.31 -6.09 6.44
C LEU A 57 4.08 -6.93 6.82
N LYS A 58 3.06 -6.24 7.33
CA LYS A 58 1.85 -6.87 7.86
C LYS A 58 0.99 -7.54 6.78
N TYR A 59 0.62 -6.77 5.76
CA TYR A 59 -0.38 -7.19 4.79
C TYR A 59 0.24 -7.79 3.53
N VAL A 60 1.46 -7.41 3.16
CA VAL A 60 2.09 -7.89 1.92
C VAL A 60 3.05 -9.06 2.16
N LEU A 61 3.90 -8.99 3.19
CA LEU A 61 4.87 -10.06 3.47
C LEU A 61 4.28 -11.18 4.35
N ASN A 62 3.54 -10.82 5.40
CA ASN A 62 2.98 -11.80 6.34
C ASN A 62 1.59 -12.32 5.92
N GLY A 63 0.88 -11.60 5.04
CA GLY A 63 -0.45 -11.98 4.56
C GLY A 63 -1.53 -11.96 5.64
N GLU A 64 -1.46 -11.05 6.61
CA GLU A 64 -2.48 -10.97 7.66
C GLU A 64 -3.76 -10.31 7.13
N HIS A 65 -4.83 -11.07 6.93
CA HIS A 65 -6.16 -10.53 6.63
C HIS A 65 -6.99 -10.53 7.93
N THR A 66 -7.35 -9.35 8.44
CA THR A 66 -8.23 -9.22 9.63
C THR A 66 -9.69 -9.25 9.22
#